data_AF-A0A0Q8QRQ2-F1
#
_entry.id   AF-A0A0Q8QRQ2-F1
#
_cell.length_a   1.000
_cell.length_b   1.000
_cell.length_c   1.000
_cell.angle_alpha   90.00
_cell.angle_beta   90.00
_cell.angle_gamma   90.00
#
_symmetry.space_group_name_H-M   'P 1'
#
loop_
_entity.id
_entity.type
_entity.pdbx_description
1 polymer ?
#
loop_
_entity_poly.entity_id
_entity_poly.type
_entity_poly.pdbx_seq_one_letter_code
_entity_poly.pdbx_strand_id
1 'polypeptide(L)'
;MSFCRWIVLVCGLVAAPAAALPLDPLGDPDQFRRDVEEINRAPLPDGEPLARAIGDAVMVDARVRGRCQPKKISIGKLDPVTLDGMITGMIVAGQVENGWIVPVKLDDCPPADPIHVLLLRMADGKTLNGIFAGQGESLAWPTLSREALRATVGAASQRLRADDPQCAPRELTPTAVRVTGTSPDLGPSQYGIRLKGSWNELWTFEPCGHRLSIPIAFRTNGAGGAYWDIDQGGILFVK
;
A
#
# COMPACT_ATOMS: atom_id res chain seq x y z
N MET A 1 -71.58 15.39 24.85
CA MET A 1 -70.77 14.31 24.25
C MET A 1 -69.36 14.84 24.08
N SER A 2 -68.46 14.50 25.02
CA SER A 2 -67.08 15.01 25.05
C SER A 2 -66.15 13.84 24.75
N PHE A 3 -65.49 13.85 23.59
CA PHE A 3 -64.57 12.80 23.17
C PHE A 3 -63.16 13.08 23.73
N CYS A 4 -62.74 12.28 24.70
CA CYS A 4 -61.38 12.29 25.25
C CYS A 4 -60.46 11.48 24.32
N ARG A 5 -59.61 12.17 23.56
CA ARG A 5 -58.60 11.56 22.66
C ARG A 5 -57.35 11.23 23.47
N TRP A 6 -57.09 9.94 23.67
CA TRP A 6 -55.82 9.44 24.20
C TRP A 6 -54.76 9.44 23.09
N ILE A 7 -53.68 10.19 23.30
CA ILE A 7 -52.47 10.13 22.47
C ILE A 7 -51.57 9.05 23.07
N VAL A 8 -51.40 7.94 22.34
CA VAL A 8 -50.41 6.91 22.65
C VAL A 8 -49.07 7.39 22.09
N LEU A 9 -48.14 7.76 22.97
CA LEU A 9 -46.75 8.07 22.62
C LEU A 9 -45.98 6.75 22.48
N VAL A 10 -45.65 6.36 21.25
CA VAL A 10 -44.74 5.24 20.96
C VAL A 10 -43.31 5.76 21.05
N CYS A 11 -42.61 5.48 22.15
CA CYS A 11 -41.17 5.70 22.26
C CYS A 11 -40.43 4.64 21.44
N GLY A 12 -40.09 4.97 20.19
CA GLY A 12 -39.14 4.21 19.40
C GLY A 12 -37.72 4.42 19.92
N LEU A 13 -37.17 3.43 20.64
CA LEU A 13 -35.75 3.34 20.93
C LEU A 13 -35.00 3.06 19.62
N VAL A 14 -34.51 4.12 18.98
CA VAL A 14 -33.56 4.01 17.88
C VAL A 14 -32.23 3.61 18.51
N ALA A 15 -31.85 2.34 18.38
CA ALA A 15 -30.51 1.89 18.73
C ALA A 15 -29.53 2.65 17.83
N ALA A 16 -28.80 3.62 18.39
CA ALA A 16 -27.70 4.24 17.70
C ALA A 16 -26.68 3.14 17.37
N PRO A 17 -26.15 3.06 16.14
CA PRO A 17 -25.04 2.16 15.87
C PRO A 17 -23.93 2.52 16.84
N ALA A 18 -23.49 1.55 17.65
CA ALA A 18 -22.33 1.73 18.50
C ALA A 18 -21.17 2.13 17.57
N ALA A 19 -20.76 3.39 17.65
CA ALA A 19 -19.55 3.83 16.97
C ALA A 19 -18.42 2.94 17.49
N ALA A 20 -17.84 2.14 16.60
CA ALA A 20 -16.68 1.34 16.94
C ALA A 20 -15.66 2.26 17.62
N LEU A 21 -15.16 1.84 18.79
CA LEU A 21 -14.11 2.60 19.46
C LEU A 21 -12.93 2.74 18.49
N PRO A 22 -12.26 3.90 18.46
CA PRO A 22 -11.08 4.08 17.61
C PRO A 22 -10.07 3.00 17.96
N LEU A 23 -9.45 2.40 16.93
CA LEU A 23 -8.42 1.39 17.08
C LEU A 23 -7.35 1.87 18.07
N ASP A 24 -7.03 1.09 19.10
CA ASP A 24 -6.02 1.45 20.11
C ASP A 24 -4.81 0.49 20.05
N PRO A 25 -3.72 0.87 19.37
CA PRO A 25 -2.52 0.04 19.24
C PRO A 25 -1.70 -0.05 20.53
N LEU A 26 -1.99 0.76 21.55
CA LEU A 26 -1.29 0.76 22.84
C LEU A 26 -2.13 0.13 23.97
N GLY A 27 -3.36 -0.28 23.66
CA GLY A 27 -4.30 -0.89 24.59
C GLY A 27 -4.09 -2.40 24.77
N ASP A 28 -5.18 -3.11 25.09
CA ASP A 28 -5.18 -4.57 25.22
C ASP A 28 -4.87 -5.25 23.87
N PRO A 29 -3.79 -6.05 23.75
CA PRO A 29 -3.42 -6.73 22.51
C PRO A 29 -4.52 -7.65 21.96
N ASP A 30 -5.31 -8.28 22.82
CA ASP A 30 -6.40 -9.15 22.38
C ASP A 30 -7.57 -8.35 21.82
N GLN A 31 -7.84 -7.17 22.40
CA GLN A 31 -8.81 -6.23 21.85
C GLN A 31 -8.35 -5.67 20.50
N PHE A 32 -7.10 -5.21 20.41
CA PHE A 32 -6.53 -4.72 19.16
C PHE A 32 -6.64 -5.76 18.03
N ARG A 33 -6.33 -7.04 18.31
CA ARG A 33 -6.49 -8.12 17.34
C ARG A 33 -7.94 -8.26 16.86
N ARG A 34 -8.92 -8.24 17.78
CA ARG A 34 -10.35 -8.32 17.44
C ARG A 34 -10.80 -7.13 16.58
N ASP A 35 -10.33 -5.93 16.90
CA ASP A 35 -10.68 -4.71 16.15
C ASP A 35 -10.12 -4.77 14.73
N VAL A 36 -8.87 -5.20 14.55
CA VAL A 36 -8.28 -5.41 13.23
C VAL A 36 -9.05 -6.48 12.45
N GLU A 37 -9.40 -7.60 13.07
CA GLU A 37 -10.21 -8.64 12.41
C GLU A 37 -11.56 -8.09 11.96
N GLU A 38 -12.24 -7.31 12.79
CA GLU A 38 -13.55 -6.74 12.48
C GLU A 38 -13.47 -5.73 11.32
N ILE A 39 -12.48 -4.84 11.32
CA ILE A 39 -12.19 -3.91 10.20
C ILE A 39 -12.03 -4.68 8.88
N ASN A 40 -11.41 -5.86 8.92
CA ASN A 40 -11.14 -6.67 7.72
C ASN A 40 -12.28 -7.63 7.33
N ARG A 41 -13.34 -7.73 8.14
CA ARG A 41 -14.58 -8.45 7.77
C ARG A 41 -15.54 -7.59 6.96
N ALA A 42 -15.36 -6.27 6.97
CA ALA A 42 -16.15 -5.36 6.16
C ALA A 42 -16.13 -5.78 4.68
N PRO A 43 -17.25 -5.67 3.94
CA PRO A 43 -17.29 -6.02 2.52
C PRO A 43 -16.21 -5.29 1.74
N LEU A 44 -15.48 -6.03 0.89
CA LEU A 44 -14.47 -5.43 0.03
C LEU A 44 -15.12 -4.43 -0.94
N PRO A 45 -14.45 -3.31 -1.26
CA PRO A 45 -14.89 -2.44 -2.35
C PRO A 45 -14.96 -3.23 -3.67
N ASP A 46 -15.97 -2.93 -4.49
CA ASP A 46 -16.16 -3.58 -5.80
C ASP A 46 -16.77 -2.61 -6.83
N GLY A 47 -17.01 -3.13 -8.04
CA GLY A 47 -17.73 -2.44 -9.10
C GLY A 47 -17.07 -1.15 -9.61
N GLU A 48 -17.92 -0.21 -10.04
CA GLU A 48 -17.51 1.06 -10.65
C GLU A 48 -16.70 1.98 -9.72
N PRO A 49 -17.03 2.16 -8.43
CA PRO A 49 -16.20 2.98 -7.54
C PRO A 49 -14.77 2.46 -7.38
N LEU A 50 -14.60 1.14 -7.25
CA LEU A 50 -13.28 0.51 -7.21
C LEU A 50 -12.53 0.74 -8.52
N ALA A 51 -13.17 0.44 -9.66
CA ALA A 51 -12.57 0.58 -10.98
C ALA A 51 -12.09 2.02 -11.24
N ARG A 52 -12.89 3.01 -10.83
CA ARG A 52 -12.54 4.43 -10.94
C ARG A 52 -11.33 4.79 -10.09
N ALA A 53 -11.34 4.50 -8.78
CA ALA A 53 -10.26 4.88 -7.89
C ALA A 53 -8.91 4.25 -8.31
N ILE A 54 -8.94 2.99 -8.76
CA ILE A 54 -7.75 2.30 -9.28
C ILE A 54 -7.32 2.88 -10.63
N GLY A 55 -8.27 3.09 -11.55
CA GLY A 55 -8.01 3.66 -12.87
C GLY A 55 -7.40 5.06 -12.80
N ASP A 56 -7.93 5.91 -11.93
CA ASP A 56 -7.43 7.27 -11.71
C ASP A 56 -5.97 7.24 -11.22
N ALA A 57 -5.65 6.39 -10.24
CA ALA A 57 -4.28 6.24 -9.73
C ALA A 57 -3.30 5.80 -10.82
N VAL A 58 -3.69 4.81 -11.63
CA VAL A 58 -2.89 4.30 -12.76
C VAL A 58 -2.70 5.37 -13.83
N MET A 59 -3.75 6.12 -14.16
CA MET A 59 -3.69 7.17 -15.19
C MET A 59 -2.86 8.37 -14.75
N VAL A 60 -2.92 8.75 -13.48
CA VAL A 60 -2.05 9.78 -12.89
C VAL A 60 -0.59 9.32 -12.98
N ASP A 61 -0.28 8.09 -12.55
CA ASP A 61 1.07 7.53 -12.64
C ASP A 61 1.60 7.53 -14.09
N ALA A 62 0.78 7.01 -15.01
CA ALA A 62 1.15 6.92 -16.42
C ALA A 62 1.47 8.29 -17.02
N ARG A 63 0.68 9.33 -16.69
CA ARG A 63 0.91 10.70 -17.15
C ARG A 63 2.18 11.30 -16.56
N VAL A 64 2.37 11.21 -15.25
CA VAL A 64 3.53 11.78 -14.55
C VAL A 64 4.83 11.16 -15.08
N ARG A 65 4.81 9.85 -15.39
CA ARG A 65 5.99 9.10 -15.82
C ARG A 65 6.16 8.96 -17.33
N GLY A 66 5.26 9.56 -18.12
CA GLY A 66 5.29 9.43 -19.58
C GLY A 66 5.16 7.98 -20.08
N ARG A 67 4.44 7.12 -19.33
CA ARG A 67 4.23 5.72 -19.67
C ARG A 67 2.99 5.55 -20.57
N CYS A 68 2.81 4.33 -21.06
CA CYS A 68 1.58 3.92 -21.73
C CYS A 68 0.36 4.23 -20.85
N GLN A 69 -0.65 4.88 -21.44
CA GLN A 69 -1.93 5.18 -20.78
C GLN A 69 -2.94 4.09 -21.15
N PRO A 70 -3.25 3.17 -20.23
CA PRO A 70 -4.11 2.02 -20.52
C PRO A 70 -5.56 2.45 -20.73
N LYS A 71 -6.24 1.84 -21.70
CA LYS A 71 -7.71 1.90 -21.80
C LYS A 71 -8.37 0.72 -21.13
N LYS A 72 -7.61 -0.35 -20.88
CA LYS A 72 -8.09 -1.57 -20.24
C LYS A 72 -7.14 -2.01 -19.14
N ILE A 73 -7.69 -2.21 -17.94
CA ILE A 73 -6.96 -2.71 -16.79
C ILE A 73 -7.64 -3.95 -16.23
N SER A 74 -6.84 -4.85 -15.68
CA SER A 74 -7.29 -5.98 -14.88
C SER A 74 -6.88 -5.76 -13.43
N ILE A 75 -7.89 -5.67 -12.55
CA ILE A 75 -7.72 -5.44 -11.11
C ILE A 75 -7.60 -6.80 -10.43
N GLY A 76 -6.50 -7.00 -9.70
CA GLY A 76 -6.25 -8.22 -8.94
C GLY A 76 -6.94 -8.23 -7.57
N LYS A 77 -6.50 -9.17 -6.73
CA LYS A 77 -7.02 -9.31 -5.37
C LYS A 77 -6.65 -8.11 -4.50
N LEU A 78 -7.58 -7.66 -3.67
CA LEU A 78 -7.35 -6.66 -2.63
C LEU A 78 -6.72 -7.35 -1.43
N ASP A 79 -5.43 -7.10 -1.18
CA ASP A 79 -4.73 -7.61 -0.01
C ASP A 79 -4.71 -6.54 1.09
N PRO A 80 -5.27 -6.81 2.29
CA PRO A 80 -5.40 -5.80 3.33
C PRO A 80 -4.03 -5.36 3.85
N VAL A 81 -3.92 -4.08 4.18
CA VAL A 81 -2.73 -3.46 4.79
C VAL A 81 -3.04 -2.73 6.09
N THR A 82 -4.09 -3.15 6.80
CA THR A 82 -4.55 -2.55 8.06
C THR A 82 -3.45 -2.37 9.11
N LEU A 83 -2.50 -3.31 9.19
CA LEU A 83 -1.39 -3.30 10.15
C LEU A 83 -0.16 -2.54 9.65
N ASP A 84 -0.19 -1.95 8.46
CA ASP A 84 0.82 -0.98 8.04
C ASP A 84 0.75 0.25 8.96
N GLY A 85 1.90 0.70 9.49
CA GLY A 85 1.93 1.76 10.50
C GLY A 85 1.30 3.09 10.07
N MET A 86 1.42 3.47 8.80
CA MET A 86 0.73 4.66 8.27
C MET A 86 -0.78 4.42 8.22
N ILE A 87 -1.23 3.26 7.76
CA ILE A 87 -2.66 2.93 7.65
C ILE A 87 -3.30 2.80 9.03
N THR A 88 -2.69 2.06 9.95
CA THR A 88 -3.12 1.99 11.36
C THR A 88 -3.23 3.38 11.95
N GLY A 89 -2.22 4.25 11.75
CA GLY A 89 -2.27 5.63 12.23
C GLY A 89 -3.43 6.45 11.65
N MET A 90 -3.74 6.29 10.36
CA MET A 90 -4.86 6.96 9.72
C MET A 90 -6.22 6.44 10.20
N ILE A 91 -6.34 5.15 10.53
CA ILE A 91 -7.55 4.56 11.14
C ILE A 91 -7.77 5.11 12.54
N VAL A 92 -6.72 5.10 13.38
CA VAL A 92 -6.74 5.66 14.74
C VAL A 92 -7.17 7.14 14.72
N ALA A 93 -6.67 7.89 13.73
CA ALA A 93 -7.02 9.30 13.53
C ALA A 93 -8.41 9.53 12.92
N GLY A 94 -9.16 8.47 12.60
CA GLY A 94 -10.49 8.57 11.98
C GLY A 94 -10.48 9.15 10.56
N GLN A 95 -9.37 9.02 9.83
CA GLN A 95 -9.22 9.54 8.46
C GLN A 95 -9.63 8.51 7.41
N VAL A 96 -9.38 7.23 7.69
CA VAL A 96 -9.74 6.11 6.82
C VAL A 96 -10.38 4.99 7.64
N GLU A 97 -11.24 4.21 7.01
CA GLU A 97 -11.84 3.01 7.58
C GLU A 97 -10.89 1.81 7.42
N ASN A 98 -10.26 1.66 6.26
CA ASN A 98 -9.37 0.56 5.94
C ASN A 98 -8.50 0.86 4.69
N GLY A 99 -7.50 0.03 4.41
CA GLY A 99 -6.66 0.11 3.22
C GLY A 99 -6.21 -1.27 2.68
N TRP A 100 -5.96 -1.32 1.37
CA TRP A 100 -5.53 -2.51 0.64
C TRP A 100 -4.43 -2.18 -0.36
N ILE A 101 -3.57 -3.15 -0.65
CA ILE A 101 -2.70 -3.13 -1.83
C ILE A 101 -3.34 -3.98 -2.92
N VAL A 102 -3.41 -3.41 -4.12
CA VAL A 102 -4.11 -4.00 -5.26
C VAL A 102 -3.14 -4.07 -6.45
N PRO A 103 -2.79 -5.27 -6.94
CA PRO A 103 -2.03 -5.41 -8.17
C PRO A 103 -2.94 -5.14 -9.37
N VAL A 104 -2.42 -4.42 -10.35
CA VAL A 104 -3.13 -3.98 -11.55
C VAL A 104 -2.29 -4.34 -12.77
N LYS A 105 -2.90 -5.04 -13.72
CA LYS A 105 -2.30 -5.33 -15.03
C LYS A 105 -2.87 -4.37 -16.07
N LEU A 106 -2.02 -3.92 -16.98
CA LEU A 106 -2.37 -3.04 -18.09
C LEU A 106 -2.55 -3.90 -19.34
N ASP A 107 -3.79 -4.18 -19.73
CA ASP A 107 -4.09 -5.22 -20.72
C ASP A 107 -3.78 -4.77 -22.16
N ASP A 108 -3.76 -3.45 -22.41
CA ASP A 108 -3.50 -2.84 -23.72
C ASP A 108 -2.20 -2.05 -23.80
N CYS A 109 -1.32 -2.23 -22.82
CA CYS A 109 0.04 -1.68 -22.80
C CYS A 109 1.09 -2.79 -23.04
N PRO A 110 2.34 -2.44 -23.42
CA PRO A 110 3.42 -3.41 -23.49
C PRO A 110 3.55 -4.20 -22.18
N PRO A 111 3.85 -5.52 -22.25
CA PRO A 111 3.98 -6.35 -21.06
C PRO A 111 4.97 -5.74 -20.07
N ALA A 112 4.50 -5.56 -18.83
CA ALA A 112 5.28 -5.00 -17.74
C ALA A 112 4.90 -5.68 -16.43
N ASP A 113 5.76 -5.52 -15.43
CA ASP A 113 5.47 -5.95 -14.07
C ASP A 113 4.20 -5.23 -13.54
N PRO A 114 3.32 -5.89 -12.74
CA PRO A 114 2.08 -5.31 -12.27
C PRO A 114 2.30 -4.00 -11.50
N ILE A 115 1.39 -3.04 -11.68
CA ILE A 115 1.35 -1.83 -10.86
C ILE A 115 0.65 -2.18 -9.54
N HIS A 116 1.20 -1.73 -8.42
CA HIS A 116 0.54 -1.81 -7.13
C HIS A 116 -0.09 -0.46 -6.80
N VAL A 117 -1.38 -0.50 -6.47
CA VAL A 117 -2.13 0.67 -5.98
C VAL A 117 -2.48 0.45 -4.51
N LEU A 118 -2.12 1.42 -3.67
CA LEU A 118 -2.65 1.55 -2.32
C LEU A 118 -4.05 2.15 -2.43
N LEU A 119 -5.05 1.32 -2.17
CA LEU A 119 -6.46 1.71 -2.13
C LEU A 119 -6.85 2.01 -0.68
N LEU A 120 -7.41 3.18 -0.44
CA LEU A 120 -7.92 3.61 0.86
C LEU A 120 -9.44 3.76 0.80
N ARG A 121 -10.14 3.24 1.80
CA ARG A 121 -11.54 3.61 2.07
C ARG A 121 -11.54 4.71 3.10
N MET A 122 -12.09 5.87 2.74
CA MET A 122 -12.13 7.03 3.63
C MET A 122 -13.12 6.79 4.79
N ALA A 123 -13.07 7.64 5.81
CA ALA A 123 -13.89 7.51 7.01
C ALA A 123 -15.42 7.56 6.79
N ASP A 124 -15.89 8.00 5.62
CA ASP A 124 -17.30 7.96 5.23
C ASP A 124 -17.78 6.55 4.79
N GLY A 125 -16.86 5.59 4.72
CA GLY A 125 -17.07 4.20 4.32
C GLY A 125 -17.45 3.99 2.86
N LYS A 126 -17.41 5.03 2.03
CA LYS A 126 -17.89 5.01 0.63
C LYS A 126 -16.86 5.54 -0.34
N THR A 127 -16.19 6.62 0.03
CA THR A 127 -15.17 7.24 -0.82
C THR A 127 -13.94 6.35 -0.85
N LEU A 128 -13.46 6.10 -2.07
CA LEU A 128 -12.23 5.36 -2.33
C LEU A 128 -11.19 6.30 -2.90
N ASN A 129 -9.95 6.18 -2.42
CA ASN A 129 -8.81 6.89 -2.95
C ASN A 129 -7.70 5.91 -3.33
N GLY A 130 -7.26 5.93 -4.58
CA GLY A 130 -6.16 5.12 -5.08
C GLY A 130 -4.87 5.92 -5.18
N ILE A 131 -3.76 5.33 -4.73
CA ILE A 131 -2.43 5.94 -4.78
C ILE A 131 -1.46 4.93 -5.38
N PHE A 132 -0.66 5.34 -6.37
CA PHE A 132 0.43 4.50 -6.88
C PHE A 132 1.40 4.12 -5.74
N ALA A 133 1.61 2.82 -5.54
CA ALA A 133 2.41 2.27 -4.46
C ALA A 133 3.68 1.55 -4.94
N GLY A 134 3.82 1.32 -6.25
CA GLY A 134 5.01 0.69 -6.83
C GLY A 134 4.69 -0.14 -8.06
N GLN A 135 5.72 -0.82 -8.57
CA GLN A 135 5.61 -1.71 -9.71
C GLN A 135 6.47 -2.95 -9.51
N GLY A 136 5.90 -4.13 -9.78
CA GLY A 136 6.54 -5.42 -9.55
C GLY A 136 6.31 -6.00 -8.16
N GLU A 137 7.05 -7.05 -7.84
CA GLU A 137 6.83 -7.90 -6.69
C GLU A 137 7.60 -7.38 -5.46
N SER A 138 6.92 -6.60 -4.62
CA SER A 138 7.42 -6.15 -3.32
C SER A 138 6.73 -6.90 -2.19
N LEU A 139 7.52 -7.45 -1.26
CA LEU A 139 7.03 -7.97 0.02
C LEU A 139 7.13 -6.92 1.13
N ALA A 140 7.88 -5.84 0.90
CA ALA A 140 7.86 -4.67 1.75
C ALA A 140 6.49 -3.98 1.67
N TRP A 141 5.90 -3.72 2.85
CA TRP A 141 4.63 -3.01 3.00
C TRP A 141 4.80 -1.51 2.77
N PRO A 142 3.73 -0.75 2.49
CA PRO A 142 3.82 0.62 2.00
C PRO A 142 4.74 1.54 2.82
N THR A 143 4.63 1.53 4.15
CA THR A 143 5.47 2.33 5.03
C THR A 143 6.94 1.91 4.94
N LEU A 144 7.23 0.61 5.03
CA LEU A 144 8.60 0.08 4.92
C LEU A 144 9.21 0.36 3.55
N SER A 145 8.46 0.18 2.46
CA SER A 145 8.91 0.49 1.10
C SER A 145 9.22 1.98 0.96
N ARG A 146 8.42 2.88 1.53
CA ARG A 146 8.69 4.33 1.49
C ARG A 146 9.95 4.70 2.28
N GLU A 147 10.19 4.06 3.43
CA GLU A 147 11.41 4.27 4.22
C GLU A 147 12.64 3.80 3.48
N ALA A 148 12.64 2.55 2.99
CA ALA A 148 13.73 1.99 2.19
C ALA A 148 13.98 2.82 0.91
N LEU A 149 12.91 3.26 0.24
CA LEU A 149 13.00 4.06 -0.99
C LEU A 149 13.79 5.35 -0.79
N ARG A 150 13.59 6.07 0.33
CA ARG A 150 14.34 7.32 0.58
C ARG A 150 15.84 7.07 0.61
N ALA A 151 16.28 5.99 1.26
CA ALA A 151 17.69 5.62 1.32
C ALA A 151 18.21 5.12 -0.04
N THR A 152 17.42 4.28 -0.72
CA THR A 152 17.75 3.75 -2.05
C THR A 152 17.87 4.85 -3.10
N VAL A 153 17.02 5.88 -3.07
CA VAL A 153 17.12 7.06 -3.94
C VAL A 153 18.43 7.81 -3.69
N GLY A 154 18.87 7.91 -2.44
CA GLY A 154 20.17 8.49 -2.09
C GLY A 154 21.33 7.73 -2.73
N ALA A 155 21.34 6.40 -2.59
CA ALA A 155 22.35 5.52 -3.18
C ALA A 155 22.33 5.57 -4.72
N ALA A 156 21.13 5.47 -5.33
CA ALA A 156 20.95 5.59 -6.78
C ALA A 156 21.48 6.92 -7.31
N SER A 157 21.12 8.04 -6.66
CA SER A 157 21.55 9.38 -7.06
C SER A 157 23.05 9.59 -6.91
N GLN A 158 23.68 8.98 -5.89
CA GLN A 158 25.13 9.04 -5.71
C GLN A 158 25.83 8.27 -6.83
N ARG A 159 25.35 7.05 -7.15
CA ARG A 159 25.91 6.24 -8.24
C ARG A 159 25.75 6.93 -9.59
N LEU A 160 24.56 7.43 -9.89
CA LEU A 160 24.27 8.20 -11.09
C LEU A 160 25.18 9.40 -11.25
N ARG A 161 25.34 10.23 -10.22
CA ARG A 161 26.22 11.42 -10.29
C ARG A 161 27.68 11.07 -10.52
N ALA A 162 28.15 9.90 -10.05
CA ALA A 162 29.50 9.45 -10.29
C ALA A 162 29.73 9.00 -11.75
N ASP A 163 28.73 8.39 -12.37
CA ASP A 163 28.84 7.83 -13.73
C ASP A 163 28.39 8.81 -14.83
N ASP A 164 27.38 9.65 -14.56
CA ASP A 164 26.82 10.68 -15.43
C ASP A 164 26.39 11.91 -14.61
N PRO A 165 27.29 12.91 -14.42
CA PRO A 165 27.00 14.12 -13.67
C PRO A 165 25.90 15.01 -14.26
N GLN A 166 25.54 14.83 -15.54
CA GLN A 166 24.48 15.60 -16.20
C GLN A 166 23.09 15.01 -15.93
N CYS A 167 23.02 13.74 -15.51
CA CYS A 167 21.77 13.10 -15.12
C CYS A 167 21.30 13.60 -13.74
N ALA A 168 20.28 14.46 -13.75
CA ALA A 168 19.64 15.02 -12.56
C ALA A 168 18.14 14.68 -12.51
N PRO A 169 17.76 13.42 -12.23
CA PRO A 169 16.36 13.01 -12.17
C PRO A 169 15.68 13.69 -10.97
N ARG A 170 14.52 14.32 -11.22
CA ARG A 170 13.75 15.01 -10.17
C ARG A 170 13.03 14.05 -9.23
N GLU A 171 12.55 12.93 -9.77
CA GLU A 171 11.82 11.91 -9.03
C GLU A 171 12.35 10.53 -9.40
N LEU A 172 13.05 9.90 -8.46
CA LEU A 172 13.52 8.53 -8.62
C LEU A 172 12.58 7.59 -7.90
N THR A 173 12.04 6.65 -8.67
CA THR A 173 11.15 5.61 -8.19
C THR A 173 11.42 4.35 -9.01
N PRO A 174 11.30 3.16 -8.40
CA PRO A 174 11.59 1.93 -9.11
C PRO A 174 10.65 1.76 -10.31
N THR A 175 11.20 1.37 -11.46
CA THR A 175 10.43 0.92 -12.62
C THR A 175 10.07 -0.56 -12.53
N ALA A 176 10.80 -1.32 -11.71
CA ALA A 176 10.47 -2.70 -11.37
C ALA A 176 11.05 -3.06 -9.99
N VAL A 177 10.34 -3.90 -9.25
CA VAL A 177 10.79 -4.55 -8.02
C VAL A 177 10.61 -6.05 -8.19
N ARG A 178 11.59 -6.84 -7.74
CA ARG A 178 11.53 -8.31 -7.78
C ARG A 178 12.05 -8.90 -6.49
N VAL A 179 11.39 -9.92 -5.98
CA VAL A 179 11.91 -10.74 -4.88
C VAL A 179 12.99 -11.66 -5.42
N THR A 180 14.20 -11.58 -4.89
CA THR A 180 15.35 -12.41 -5.33
C THR A 180 15.66 -13.56 -4.38
N GLY A 181 15.11 -13.53 -3.16
CA GLY A 181 15.23 -14.63 -2.22
C GLY A 181 14.42 -14.40 -0.95
N THR A 182 14.11 -15.49 -0.26
CA THR A 182 13.37 -15.51 1.00
C THR A 182 14.03 -16.48 1.97
N SER A 183 13.98 -16.20 3.27
CA SER A 183 14.41 -17.18 4.27
C SER A 183 13.42 -18.35 4.35
N PRO A 184 13.87 -19.56 4.76
CA PRO A 184 12.98 -20.72 4.92
C PRO A 184 11.87 -20.53 5.95
N ASP A 185 12.05 -19.58 6.88
CA ASP A 185 11.13 -19.29 7.97
C ASP A 185 10.25 -18.04 7.72
N LEU A 186 10.23 -17.53 6.48
CA LEU A 186 9.40 -16.39 6.09
C LEU A 186 7.92 -16.69 6.34
N GLY A 187 7.32 -15.90 7.24
CA GLY A 187 5.92 -16.02 7.60
C GLY A 187 4.96 -15.45 6.55
N PRO A 188 3.66 -15.77 6.65
CA PRO A 188 2.65 -15.16 5.79
C PRO A 188 2.47 -13.67 6.08
N SER A 189 1.92 -12.95 5.10
CA SER A 189 1.40 -11.60 5.33
C SER A 189 0.20 -11.66 6.26
N GLN A 190 0.21 -10.89 7.35
CA GLN A 190 -0.93 -10.68 8.23
C GLN A 190 -1.34 -9.22 8.11
N TYR A 191 -2.46 -8.96 7.42
CA TYR A 191 -2.98 -7.62 7.17
C TYR A 191 -1.92 -6.59 6.72
N GLY A 192 -1.00 -7.03 5.86
CA GLY A 192 0.00 -6.20 5.20
C GLY A 192 1.42 -6.38 5.74
N ILE A 193 1.60 -6.89 6.96
CA ILE A 193 2.91 -7.02 7.58
C ILE A 193 3.37 -8.47 7.68
N ARG A 194 4.67 -8.69 7.88
CA ARG A 194 5.24 -10.00 8.22
C ARG A 194 5.95 -9.92 9.55
N LEU A 195 5.71 -10.92 10.40
CA LEU A 195 6.29 -10.99 11.74
C LEU A 195 7.51 -11.91 11.83
N LYS A 196 7.83 -12.67 10.77
CA LYS A 196 8.92 -13.64 10.80
C LYS A 196 9.65 -13.75 9.46
N GLY A 197 10.95 -13.98 9.54
CA GLY A 197 11.85 -14.25 8.42
C GLY A 197 12.49 -13.00 7.81
N SER A 198 13.10 -13.21 6.65
CA SER A 198 13.78 -12.19 5.85
C SER A 198 13.56 -12.42 4.36
N TRP A 199 13.75 -11.39 3.56
CA TRP A 199 13.69 -11.49 2.10
C TRP A 199 14.64 -10.47 1.45
N ASN A 200 14.94 -10.69 0.18
CA ASN A 200 15.74 -9.79 -0.63
C ASN A 200 14.90 -9.30 -1.80
N GLU A 201 15.02 -8.02 -2.12
CA GLU A 201 14.41 -7.42 -3.30
C GLU A 201 15.47 -6.76 -4.18
N LEU A 202 15.25 -6.75 -5.49
CA LEU A 202 16.05 -6.02 -6.45
C LEU A 202 15.22 -4.90 -7.06
N TRP A 203 15.59 -3.66 -6.74
CA TRP A 203 14.86 -2.47 -7.16
C TRP A 203 15.54 -1.87 -8.38
N THR A 204 14.83 -1.88 -9.51
CA THR A 204 15.34 -1.35 -10.78
C THR A 204 14.88 0.09 -10.97
N PHE A 205 15.80 0.97 -11.37
CA PHE A 205 15.56 2.36 -11.72
C PHE A 205 16.07 2.62 -13.13
N GLU A 206 15.34 3.40 -13.92
CA GLU A 206 15.74 3.71 -15.31
C GLU A 206 15.76 5.22 -15.63
N PRO A 207 16.55 6.06 -14.91
CA PRO A 207 16.65 7.49 -15.17
C PRO A 207 17.68 7.82 -16.26
N CYS A 208 17.37 8.85 -17.06
CA CYS A 208 18.27 9.39 -18.10
C CYS A 208 18.80 8.36 -19.12
N GLY A 209 18.08 7.27 -19.34
CA GLY A 209 18.51 6.17 -20.21
C GLY A 209 19.46 5.15 -19.56
N HIS A 210 19.89 5.39 -18.32
CA HIS A 210 20.68 4.42 -17.55
C HIS A 210 19.77 3.45 -16.81
N ARG A 211 20.23 2.22 -16.59
CA ARG A 211 19.54 1.25 -15.74
C ARG A 211 20.37 0.92 -14.51
N LEU A 212 19.77 1.09 -13.34
CA LEU A 212 20.36 0.72 -12.04
C LEU A 212 19.52 -0.37 -11.40
N SER A 213 20.18 -1.37 -10.85
CA SER A 213 19.53 -2.38 -10.02
C SER A 213 20.16 -2.34 -8.63
N ILE A 214 19.36 -2.06 -7.61
CA ILE A 214 19.81 -1.91 -6.23
C ILE A 214 19.24 -3.07 -5.40
N PRO A 215 20.08 -3.98 -4.90
CA PRO A 215 19.65 -5.03 -4.00
C PRO A 215 19.40 -4.48 -2.59
N ILE A 216 18.29 -4.89 -2.00
CA ILE A 216 17.87 -4.52 -0.65
C ILE A 216 17.52 -5.80 0.12
N ALA A 217 18.13 -5.97 1.28
CA ALA A 217 17.80 -7.04 2.21
C ALA A 217 16.85 -6.51 3.28
N PHE A 218 15.81 -7.27 3.60
CA PHE A 218 14.84 -6.96 4.64
C PHE A 218 14.79 -8.09 5.66
N ARG A 219 14.68 -7.74 6.94
CA ARG A 219 14.56 -8.69 8.05
C ARG A 219 13.52 -8.22 9.05
N THR A 220 12.48 -9.03 9.25
CA THR A 220 11.43 -8.74 10.25
C THR A 220 12.03 -8.63 11.66
N ASN A 221 11.45 -7.77 12.50
CA ASN A 221 11.88 -7.61 13.90
C ASN A 221 10.97 -8.35 14.91
N GLY A 222 9.97 -9.08 14.43
CA GLY A 222 9.00 -9.79 15.28
C GLY A 222 7.89 -8.92 15.88
N ALA A 223 7.97 -7.60 15.75
CA ALA A 223 7.08 -6.62 16.38
C ALA A 223 6.35 -5.73 15.35
N GLY A 224 6.15 -6.25 14.14
CA GLY A 224 5.47 -5.52 13.04
C GLY A 224 6.35 -4.54 12.27
N GLY A 225 7.65 -4.49 12.58
CA GLY A 225 8.66 -3.76 11.80
C GLY A 225 9.60 -4.68 11.03
N ALA A 226 10.44 -4.09 10.19
CA ALA A 226 11.59 -4.77 9.61
C ALA A 226 12.81 -3.83 9.56
N TYR A 227 13.98 -4.41 9.77
CA TYR A 227 15.24 -3.78 9.41
C TYR A 227 15.45 -3.95 7.91
N TRP A 228 16.14 -3.00 7.30
CA TRP A 228 16.56 -3.09 5.91
C TRP A 228 18.01 -2.65 5.75
N ASP A 229 18.67 -3.21 4.75
CA ASP A 229 20.04 -2.88 4.38
C ASP A 229 20.17 -2.84 2.85
N ILE A 230 20.92 -1.85 2.37
CA ILE A 230 21.18 -1.69 0.93
C ILE A 230 22.57 -2.26 0.68
N ASP A 231 22.65 -3.33 -0.12
CA ASP A 231 23.94 -3.88 -0.53
C ASP A 231 24.56 -2.97 -1.60
N GLN A 232 25.33 -1.97 -1.14
CA GLN A 232 25.99 -1.01 -2.00
C GLN A 232 27.01 -1.66 -2.95
N GLY A 233 27.62 -2.78 -2.54
CA GLY A 233 28.56 -3.54 -3.37
C GLY A 233 27.87 -4.30 -4.50
N GLY A 234 26.59 -4.61 -4.35
CA GLY A 234 25.75 -5.28 -5.34
C GLY A 234 25.01 -4.36 -6.31
N ILE A 235 25.23 -3.02 -6.25
CA ILE A 235 24.57 -2.09 -7.18
C ILE A 235 25.09 -2.30 -8.60
N LEU A 236 24.22 -2.77 -9.49
CA LEU A 236 24.53 -2.96 -10.90
C LEU A 236 24.12 -1.70 -11.67
N PHE A 237 25.04 -1.18 -12.48
CA PHE A 237 24.83 -0.03 -13.36
C PHE A 237 25.06 -0.46 -14.81
N VAL A 238 24.05 -0.28 -15.66
CA VAL A 238 24.10 -0.58 -17.09
C VAL A 238 23.83 0.70 -17.85
N LYS A 239 24.75 1.04 -18.76
CA LYS A 239 24.65 2.17 -19.70
C LYS A 239 23.81 1.81 -20.91
#